data_AF-A0A7S1N0C4-F1
#
_entry.id   AF-A0A7S1N0C4-F1
#
_cell.length_a   1.000
_cell.length_b   1.000
_cell.length_c   1.000
_cell.angle_alpha   90.00
_cell.angle_beta   90.00
_cell.angle_gamma   90.00
#
_symmetry.space_group_name_H-M   'P 1'
#
loop_
_entity.id
_entity.type
_entity.pdbx_description
1 polymer ?
#
loop_
_entity_poly.entity_id
_entity_poly.type
_entity_poly.pdbx_seq_one_letter_code
_entity_poly.pdbx_strand_id
1 'polypeptide(L)'
;VIIKLGGSVVTHKQAFEAEVNKGCLNRLAAGLKDWYVQCPNLRLCIVHGAGSYGHPQAKTYNLSTGTTHPHWRLGVAAVREAVGQLREQVLAALIDVGLPVVAVPVWGCWKTQ
;
A
#
# COMPACT_ATOMS: atom_id res chain seq x y z
N VAL A 1 5.52 16.31 -7.41
CA VAL A 1 6.51 15.27 -7.05
C VAL A 1 5.78 13.95 -6.82
N ILE A 2 6.38 12.84 -7.23
CA ILE A 2 5.87 11.50 -6.95
C ILE A 2 6.90 10.78 -6.08
N ILE A 3 6.47 10.26 -4.94
CA ILE A 3 7.31 9.44 -4.05
C ILE A 3 6.78 8.00 -4.09
N LYS A 4 7.66 7.04 -4.33
CA LYS A 4 7.34 5.62 -4.23
C LYS A 4 7.94 5.02 -2.97
N LEU A 5 7.08 4.64 -2.04
CA LEU A 5 7.43 3.87 -0.85
C LEU A 5 7.56 2.39 -1.24
N GLY A 6 8.78 1.88 -1.19
CA GLY A 6 9.03 0.46 -1.44
C GLY A 6 8.31 -0.42 -0.42
N GLY A 7 7.68 -1.51 -0.86
CA GLY A 7 6.97 -2.42 0.05
C GLY A 7 7.86 -2.97 1.17
N SER A 8 9.16 -3.16 0.91
CA SER A 8 10.14 -3.57 1.93
C SER A 8 10.44 -2.51 3.00
N VAL A 9 10.13 -1.25 2.73
CA VAL A 9 10.36 -0.14 3.67
C VAL A 9 9.17 -0.04 4.62
N VAL A 10 7.96 -0.17 4.09
CA VAL A 10 6.71 0.00 4.85
C VAL A 10 6.18 -1.30 5.46
N THR A 11 6.80 -2.45 5.18
CA THR A 11 6.42 -3.75 5.75
C THR A 11 7.61 -4.58 6.20
N HIS A 12 7.39 -5.49 7.15
CA HIS A 12 8.36 -6.49 7.56
C HIS A 12 8.22 -7.75 6.68
N LYS A 13 9.22 -8.00 5.82
CA LYS A 13 9.23 -9.15 4.90
C LYS A 13 9.42 -10.52 5.57
N GLN A 14 10.00 -10.54 6.77
CA GLN A 14 10.33 -11.77 7.50
C GLN A 14 9.28 -12.12 8.58
N ALA A 15 8.25 -11.28 8.76
CA ALA A 15 7.16 -11.59 9.66
C ALA A 15 6.36 -12.79 9.11
N PHE A 16 5.90 -13.65 10.02
CA PHE A 16 5.09 -14.83 9.67
C PHE A 16 3.75 -14.40 9.05
N GLU A 17 3.15 -13.34 9.61
CA GLU A 17 1.97 -12.66 9.09
C GLU A 17 2.35 -11.32 8.43
N ALA A 18 1.46 -10.79 7.60
CA ALA A 18 1.66 -9.48 6.98
C ALA A 18 1.68 -8.36 8.05
N GLU A 19 2.83 -7.68 8.16
CA GLU A 19 3.06 -6.68 9.19
C GLU A 19 3.62 -5.37 8.62
N VAL A 20 3.06 -4.23 9.07
CA VAL A 20 3.54 -2.88 8.75
C VAL A 20 4.75 -2.52 9.59
N ASN A 21 5.77 -1.93 8.97
CA ASN A 21 6.87 -1.29 9.67
C ASN A 21 6.44 0.10 10.18
N LYS A 22 5.72 0.11 11.31
CA LYS A 22 5.16 1.34 11.90
C LYS A 22 6.21 2.39 12.21
N GLY A 23 7.37 1.97 12.75
CA GLY A 23 8.46 2.89 13.06
C GLY A 23 8.97 3.61 11.81
N CYS A 24 9.16 2.90 10.69
CA CYS A 24 9.55 3.54 9.44
C CYS A 24 8.43 4.42 8.87
N LEU A 25 7.18 3.94 8.91
CA LEU A 25 6.03 4.66 8.38
C LEU A 25 5.81 6.00 9.11
N ASN A 26 5.91 6.02 10.44
CA ASN A 26 5.76 7.23 11.24
C ASN A 26 6.87 8.25 10.96
N ARG A 27 8.13 7.80 10.83
CA ARG A 27 9.23 8.70 10.44
C ARG A 27 9.03 9.28 9.04
N LEU A 28 8.57 8.48 8.10
CA LEU A 28 8.25 8.94 6.74
C LEU A 28 7.12 9.98 6.77
N ALA A 29 6.06 9.72 7.53
CA ALA A 29 4.93 10.64 7.67
C ALA A 29 5.38 11.99 8.25
N ALA A 30 6.17 11.99 9.31
CA ALA A 30 6.74 13.21 9.90
C ALA A 30 7.58 14.00 8.90
N GLY A 31 8.50 13.33 8.19
CA GLY A 31 9.33 14.01 7.17
C GLY A 31 8.52 14.59 6.01
N LEU A 32 7.44 13.91 5.59
CA LEU A 32 6.52 14.42 4.57
C LEU A 32 5.72 15.62 5.09
N LYS A 33 5.34 15.64 6.37
CA LYS A 33 4.67 16.78 7.00
C LYS A 33 5.57 18.01 7.02
N ASP A 34 6.81 17.87 7.44
CA ASP A 34 7.78 18.97 7.46
C ASP A 34 7.96 19.56 6.06
N TRP A 35 8.09 18.70 5.05
CA TRP A 35 8.24 19.15 3.67
C TRP A 35 6.97 19.84 3.14
N TYR A 36 5.79 19.33 3.47
CA TYR A 36 4.51 19.94 3.12
C TYR A 36 4.37 21.35 3.70
N VAL A 37 4.79 21.57 4.96
CA VAL A 37 4.78 22.89 5.60
C VAL A 37 5.75 23.86 4.94
N GLN A 38 6.95 23.40 4.59
CA GLN A 38 7.98 24.24 3.98
C GLN A 38 7.71 24.58 2.51
N CYS A 39 6.88 23.78 1.83
CA CYS A 39 6.61 23.91 0.40
C CYS A 39 5.10 24.03 0.13
N PRO A 40 4.47 25.21 0.32
CA PRO A 40 3.02 25.38 0.23
C PRO A 40 2.42 25.10 -1.16
N ASN A 41 3.22 25.16 -2.22
CA ASN A 41 2.80 24.85 -3.60
C ASN A 41 3.14 23.40 -4.02
N LEU A 42 3.58 22.55 -3.09
CA LEU A 42 3.94 21.18 -3.38
C LEU A 42 2.71 20.35 -3.74
N ARG A 43 2.69 19.84 -4.97
CA ARG A 43 1.76 18.78 -5.38
C ARG A 43 2.45 17.43 -5.18
N LEU A 44 1.97 16.64 -4.21
CA LEU A 44 2.56 15.36 -3.85
C LEU A 44 1.64 14.20 -4.22
N CYS A 45 2.21 13.17 -4.86
CA CYS A 45 1.58 11.87 -5.05
C CYS A 45 2.44 10.81 -4.38
N ILE A 46 1.82 9.96 -3.56
CA ILE A 46 2.50 8.88 -2.85
C ILE A 46 2.01 7.56 -3.42
N VAL A 47 2.94 6.74 -3.87
CA VAL A 47 2.70 5.36 -4.31
C VAL A 47 3.33 4.44 -3.29
N HIS A 48 2.63 3.42 -2.81
CA HIS A 48 3.23 2.38 -1.98
C HIS A 48 3.20 1.02 -2.67
N GLY A 49 4.22 0.20 -2.43
CA GLY A 49 4.21 -1.20 -2.81
C GLY A 49 3.31 -2.04 -1.90
N ALA A 50 3.01 -3.27 -2.33
CA ALA A 50 2.22 -4.22 -1.55
C ALA A 50 2.96 -4.84 -0.35
N GLY A 51 4.31 -4.88 -0.39
CA GLY A 51 5.10 -5.47 0.70
C GLY A 51 4.74 -6.92 1.00
N SER A 52 4.73 -7.30 2.28
CA SER A 52 4.29 -8.63 2.74
C SER A 52 2.78 -8.87 2.59
N TYR A 53 1.96 -7.85 2.29
CA TYR A 53 0.50 -7.99 2.15
C TYR A 53 0.05 -8.54 0.80
N GLY A 54 0.89 -8.49 -0.25
CA GLY A 54 0.49 -8.96 -1.59
C GLY A 54 0.95 -10.38 -1.92
N HIS A 55 2.15 -10.74 -1.48
CA HIS A 55 2.82 -11.97 -1.93
C HIS A 55 2.12 -13.27 -1.50
N PRO A 56 1.62 -13.42 -0.25
CA PRO A 56 1.03 -14.68 0.19
C PRO A 56 -0.16 -15.09 -0.67
N GLN A 57 -1.12 -14.19 -0.84
CA GLN A 57 -2.34 -14.41 -1.63
C GLN A 57 -2.01 -14.57 -3.11
N ALA A 58 -1.10 -13.74 -3.66
CA ALA A 58 -0.68 -13.87 -5.06
C ALA A 58 -0.07 -15.25 -5.36
N LYS A 59 0.69 -15.81 -4.39
CA LYS A 59 1.28 -17.15 -4.48
C LYS A 59 0.21 -18.24 -4.38
N THR A 60 -0.71 -18.15 -3.41
CA THR A 60 -1.80 -19.12 -3.21
C THR A 60 -2.66 -19.31 -4.46
N TYR A 61 -2.96 -18.22 -5.17
CA TYR A 61 -3.79 -18.26 -6.38
C TYR A 61 -2.98 -18.25 -7.69
N ASN A 62 -1.66 -18.44 -7.63
CA ASN A 62 -0.74 -18.47 -8.78
C ASN A 62 -0.93 -17.30 -9.78
N LEU A 63 -1.18 -16.09 -9.27
CA LEU A 63 -1.58 -14.94 -10.08
C LEU A 63 -0.47 -14.43 -11.00
N SER A 64 0.79 -14.79 -10.73
CA SER A 64 1.92 -14.50 -11.62
C SER A 64 1.79 -15.15 -13.00
N THR A 65 0.99 -16.21 -13.11
CA THR A 65 0.71 -16.91 -14.38
C THR A 65 -0.56 -16.41 -15.07
N GLY A 66 -1.16 -15.30 -14.59
CA GLY A 66 -2.36 -14.72 -15.15
C GLY A 66 -3.64 -15.42 -14.67
N THR A 67 -4.51 -15.80 -15.61
CA THR A 67 -5.88 -16.31 -15.33
C THR A 67 -5.98 -17.83 -15.36
N THR A 68 -4.87 -18.55 -15.26
CA THR A 68 -4.79 -20.02 -15.36
C THR A 68 -5.37 -20.73 -14.14
N HIS A 69 -5.26 -20.11 -12.95
CA HIS A 69 -5.80 -20.68 -11.72
C HIS A 69 -7.35 -20.62 -11.73
N PRO A 70 -8.08 -21.70 -11.43
CA PRO A 70 -9.55 -21.73 -11.49
C PRO A 70 -10.23 -20.62 -10.68
N HIS A 71 -9.59 -20.21 -9.58
CA HIS A 71 -10.06 -19.15 -8.68
C HIS A 71 -9.26 -17.84 -8.78
N TRP A 72 -8.62 -17.54 -9.93
CA TRP A 72 -7.78 -16.35 -10.08
C TRP A 72 -8.49 -15.04 -9.69
N ARG A 73 -9.80 -14.94 -9.95
CA ARG A 73 -10.64 -13.80 -9.54
C ARG A 73 -10.71 -13.61 -8.03
N LEU A 74 -10.88 -14.71 -7.29
CA LEU A 74 -10.83 -14.71 -5.82
C LEU A 74 -9.43 -14.33 -5.34
N GLY A 75 -8.38 -14.78 -6.02
CA GLY A 75 -7.02 -14.36 -5.72
C GLY A 75 -6.77 -12.87 -5.89
N VAL A 76 -7.26 -12.28 -6.99
CA VAL A 76 -7.20 -10.83 -7.20
C VAL A 76 -7.95 -10.10 -6.10
N ALA A 77 -9.13 -10.57 -5.69
CA ALA A 77 -9.88 -9.99 -4.57
C ALA A 77 -9.11 -10.09 -3.25
N ALA A 78 -8.54 -11.26 -2.94
CA ALA A 78 -7.77 -11.48 -1.71
C ALA A 78 -6.50 -10.62 -1.63
N VAL A 79 -5.75 -10.49 -2.73
CA VAL A 79 -4.59 -9.59 -2.81
C VAL A 79 -5.01 -8.14 -2.60
N ARG A 80 -6.11 -7.71 -3.23
CA ARG A 80 -6.60 -6.33 -3.09
C ARG A 80 -7.01 -6.01 -1.67
N GLU A 81 -7.72 -6.93 -1.03
CA GLU A 81 -8.14 -6.75 0.35
C GLU A 81 -6.92 -6.59 1.28
N ALA A 82 -5.95 -7.50 1.17
CA ALA A 82 -4.73 -7.42 1.97
C ALA A 82 -3.93 -6.14 1.69
N VAL A 83 -3.74 -5.74 0.43
CA VAL A 83 -3.08 -4.47 0.10
C VAL A 83 -3.93 -3.27 0.54
N GLY A 84 -5.25 -3.40 0.60
CA GLY A 84 -6.19 -2.44 1.15
C GLY A 84 -5.95 -2.18 2.64
N GLN A 85 -5.68 -3.23 3.42
CA GLN A 85 -5.33 -3.11 4.83
C GLN A 85 -4.00 -2.36 5.02
N LEU A 86 -2.99 -2.64 4.18
CA LEU A 86 -1.74 -1.85 4.18
C LEU A 86 -2.00 -0.38 3.82
N ARG A 87 -2.82 -0.12 2.81
CA ARG A 87 -3.20 1.23 2.39
C ARG A 87 -3.86 2.00 3.53
N GLU A 88 -4.73 1.36 4.32
CA GLU A 88 -5.39 2.00 5.48
C GLU A 88 -4.40 2.39 6.56
N GLN A 89 -3.42 1.52 6.86
CA GLN A 89 -2.35 1.85 7.82
C GLN A 89 -1.48 3.02 7.34
N VAL A 90 -1.13 3.03 6.04
CA VAL A 90 -0.38 4.14 5.43
C VAL A 90 -1.18 5.44 5.48
N LEU A 91 -2.47 5.38 5.14
CA LEU A 91 -3.36 6.53 5.15
C LEU A 91 -3.52 7.08 6.57
N ALA A 92 -3.73 6.22 7.56
CA ALA A 92 -3.84 6.61 8.97
C ALA A 92 -2.58 7.35 9.43
N ALA A 93 -1.38 6.79 9.22
CA ALA A 93 -0.14 7.42 9.64
C ALA A 93 0.10 8.82 9.03
N LEU A 94 -0.36 9.04 7.78
CA LEU A 94 -0.26 10.35 7.13
C LEU A 94 -1.32 11.33 7.66
N ILE A 95 -2.53 10.86 7.93
CA ILE A 95 -3.60 11.68 8.53
C ILE A 95 -3.24 12.07 9.97
N ASP A 96 -2.62 11.16 10.73
CA ASP A 96 -2.23 11.39 12.13
C ASP A 96 -1.23 12.54 12.29
N VAL A 97 -0.39 12.78 11.27
CA VAL A 97 0.52 13.95 11.22
C VAL A 97 -0.12 15.19 10.58
N GLY A 98 -1.41 15.14 10.26
CA GLY A 98 -2.19 16.23 9.69
C GLY A 98 -1.86 16.54 8.23
N LEU A 99 -1.56 15.51 7.42
CA LEU A 99 -1.48 15.65 5.96
C LEU A 99 -2.88 15.44 5.32
N PRO A 100 -3.33 16.34 4.43
CA PRO A 100 -4.62 16.20 3.76
C PRO A 100 -4.53 15.22 2.58
N VAL A 101 -4.44 13.93 2.89
CA VAL A 101 -4.26 12.85 1.91
C VAL A 101 -5.56 12.12 1.60
N VAL A 102 -5.70 11.67 0.35
CA VAL A 102 -6.81 10.83 -0.10
C VAL A 102 -6.25 9.61 -0.81
N ALA A 103 -6.78 8.44 -0.51
CA ALA A 103 -6.35 7.21 -1.16
C ALA A 103 -7.04 7.02 -2.52
N VAL A 104 -6.25 6.72 -3.55
CA VAL A 104 -6.74 6.39 -4.89
C VAL A 104 -6.34 4.94 -5.22
N PRO A 105 -7.26 3.97 -5.14
CA PRO A 105 -6.94 2.58 -5.46
C PRO A 105 -6.73 2.41 -6.97
N VAL A 106 -5.71 1.64 -7.34
CA VAL A 106 -5.27 1.47 -8.75
C VAL A 106 -6.36 0.86 -9.65
N TRP A 107 -7.39 0.22 -9.07
CA TRP A 107 -8.52 -0.28 -9.85
C TRP A 107 -9.87 -0.17 -9.13
N GLY A 108 -10.33 1.06 -8.92
CA GLY A 108 -11.65 1.35 -8.35
C GLY A 108 -12.86 0.93 -9.21
N CYS A 109 -12.66 0.53 -10.47
CA CYS A 109 -13.73 0.26 -11.43
C CYS A 109 -13.72 -1.16 -12.04
N TRP A 110 -12.90 -2.07 -11.54
CA TRP A 110 -12.82 -3.42 -12.12
C TRP A 110 -13.84 -4.38 -11.49
N LYS A 111 -14.59 -5.08 -12.35
CA LYS A 111 -15.52 -6.14 -11.95
C LYS A 111 -14.85 -7.49 -12.11
N THR A 112 -14.93 -8.34 -11.09
CA THR A 112 -14.55 -9.76 -11.17
C THR A 112 -15.70 -10.64 -11.65
N GLN A 113 -16.76 -10.04 -12.22
CA GLN A 113 -17.94 -10.70 -12.78
C GLN A 113 -17.59 -11.60 -13.97
#